data_AF-A0A6J7KVP3-F1
#
_entry.id   AF-A0A6J7KVP3-F1
#
_cell.length_a   1.000
_cell.length_b   1.000
_cell.length_c   1.000
_cell.angle_alpha   90.00
_cell.angle_beta   90.00
_cell.angle_gamma   90.00
#
_symmetry.space_group_name_H-M   'P 1'
#
loop_
_entity.id
_entity.type
_entity.pdbx_description
1 polymer ?
#
loop_
_entity_poly.entity_id
_entity_poly.type
_entity_poly.pdbx_seq_one_letter_code
_entity_poly.pdbx_strand_id
1 'polypeptide(L)'
;MREAVHASTTWGDLRTRLPPARSAQLAEAFGDDEDRPADGVALADVPVPGWDDADWPESPAQSMLEWVPEDVQQLGTEVSTRLSGEHLELAPERTADVVAAMRAAGYAMERDDALVERAAWG
;
A
#
# COMPACT_ATOMS: atom_id res chain seq x y z
N MET A 1 4.16 0.67 9.87
CA MET A 1 4.81 1.99 9.70
C MET A 1 4.39 2.97 10.79
N ARG A 2 3.10 3.36 10.90
CA ARG A 2 2.60 4.32 11.90
C ARG A 2 3.15 4.11 13.33
N GLU A 3 2.99 2.92 13.90
CA GLU A 3 3.50 2.61 15.24
C GLU A 3 5.03 2.71 15.31
N ALA A 4 5.73 2.16 14.32
CA ALA A 4 7.20 2.20 14.26
C ALA A 4 7.72 3.64 14.17
N VAL A 5 7.08 4.52 13.39
CA VAL A 5 7.45 5.94 13.29
C VAL A 5 7.25 6.65 14.63
N HIS A 6 6.07 6.50 15.26
CA HIS A 6 5.80 7.15 16.55
C HIS A 6 6.69 6.65 17.69
N ALA A 7 7.15 5.40 17.64
CA ALA A 7 7.98 4.79 18.67
C ALA A 7 9.50 4.98 18.43
N SER A 8 9.89 5.68 17.36
CA SER A 8 11.30 5.87 16.97
C SER A 8 11.76 7.31 17.19
N THR A 9 13.00 7.48 17.64
CA THR A 9 13.62 8.80 17.78
C THR A 9 14.68 9.03 16.69
N THR A 10 15.29 7.96 16.21
CA THR A 10 16.32 8.00 15.17
C THR A 10 15.97 7.14 13.97
N TRP A 11 16.68 7.35 12.86
CA TRP A 11 16.57 6.51 11.66
C TRP A 11 16.86 5.02 11.95
N GLY A 12 17.89 4.74 12.76
CA GLY A 12 18.23 3.38 13.17
C GLY A 12 17.13 2.71 13.99
N ASP A 13 16.47 3.46 14.88
CA ASP A 13 15.31 2.95 15.63
C ASP A 13 14.17 2.54 14.69
N LEU A 14 13.88 3.37 13.69
CA LEU A 14 12.82 3.09 12.73
C LEU A 14 13.11 1.80 11.95
N ARG A 15 14.32 1.66 11.40
CA ARG A 15 14.74 0.48 10.64
C ARG A 15 14.63 -0.83 11.43
N THR A 16 15.00 -0.80 12.71
CA THR A 16 14.95 -2.01 13.57
C THR A 16 13.53 -2.38 14.00
N ARG A 17 12.60 -1.44 14.01
CA ARG A 17 11.19 -1.64 14.37
C ARG A 17 10.31 -2.02 13.19
N LEU A 18 10.73 -1.74 11.97
CA LEU A 18 10.00 -2.13 10.77
C LEU A 18 10.18 -3.63 10.48
N PRO A 19 9.15 -4.31 9.96
CA PRO A 19 9.31 -5.64 9.38
C PRO A 19 10.43 -5.64 8.31
N PRO A 20 11.23 -6.72 8.18
CA PRO A 20 12.37 -6.75 7.26
C PRO A 20 12.05 -6.34 5.82
N ALA A 21 10.91 -6.80 5.29
CA ALA A 21 10.46 -6.43 3.95
C ALA A 21 10.21 -4.92 3.81
N ARG A 22 9.62 -4.28 4.81
CA ARG A 22 9.38 -2.83 4.80
C ARG A 22 10.66 -2.03 5.02
N SER A 23 11.59 -2.52 5.85
CA SER A 23 12.91 -1.89 5.97
C SER A 23 13.69 -1.96 4.65
N ALA A 24 13.55 -3.05 3.88
CA ALA A 24 14.21 -3.20 2.57
C ALA A 24 13.60 -2.24 1.53
N GLN A 25 12.27 -2.19 1.41
CA GLN A 25 11.59 -1.24 0.51
C GLN A 25 11.93 0.21 0.83
N LEU A 26 11.99 0.57 2.11
CA LEU A 26 12.36 1.93 2.52
C LEU A 26 13.81 2.23 2.15
N ALA A 27 14.72 1.27 2.30
CA ALA A 27 16.11 1.40 1.91
C ALA A 27 16.28 1.54 0.38
N GLU A 28 15.47 0.83 -0.42
CA GLU A 28 15.41 0.99 -1.88
C GLU A 28 14.86 2.36 -2.29
N ALA A 29 13.88 2.91 -1.56
CA ALA A 29 13.29 4.21 -1.86
C ALA A 29 14.28 5.39 -1.68
N PHE A 30 15.28 5.24 -0.80
CA PHE A 30 16.39 6.21 -0.68
C PHE A 30 17.43 6.07 -1.80
N GLY A 31 17.36 5.02 -2.63
CA GLY A 31 18.34 4.76 -3.69
C GLY A 31 19.64 4.15 -3.16
N ASP A 32 20.76 4.78 -3.52
CA ASP A 32 22.11 4.31 -3.19
C ASP A 32 22.39 4.42 -1.69
N ASP A 33 23.33 3.60 -1.19
CA ASP A 33 23.70 3.57 0.23
C ASP A 33 24.18 4.94 0.75
N GLU A 34 24.73 5.79 -0.11
CA GLU A 34 25.25 7.13 0.24
C GLU A 34 24.14 8.16 0.51
N ASP A 35 22.95 7.97 -0.06
CA ASP A 35 21.79 8.85 0.12
C ASP A 35 20.97 8.47 1.37
N ARG A 36 21.30 7.34 2.00
CA ARG A 36 20.61 6.87 3.21
C ARG A 36 21.05 7.66 4.44
N PRO A 37 20.11 8.08 5.31
CA PRO A 37 20.47 8.68 6.58
C PRO A 37 21.32 7.73 7.43
N ALA A 38 22.28 8.28 8.17
CA ALA A 38 23.00 7.50 9.17
C ALA A 38 22.05 7.12 10.32
N ASP A 39 22.25 5.95 10.94
CA ASP A 39 21.34 5.41 11.96
C ASP A 39 21.12 6.37 13.14
N GLY A 40 22.08 7.23 13.48
CA GLY A 40 21.98 8.21 14.56
C GLY A 40 21.25 9.52 14.21
N VAL A 41 20.84 9.73 12.96
CA VAL A 41 20.11 10.94 12.56
C VAL A 41 18.74 10.94 13.21
N ALA A 42 18.32 12.09 13.75
CA ALA A 42 17.01 12.25 14.35
C ALA A 42 15.92 12.03 13.28
N LEU A 43 14.91 11.23 13.61
CA LEU A 43 13.88 10.84 12.64
C LEU A 43 13.09 12.04 12.12
N ALA A 44 12.93 13.09 12.92
CA ALA A 44 12.26 14.33 12.53
C ALA A 44 13.00 15.11 11.43
N ASP A 45 14.29 14.83 11.21
CA ASP A 45 15.12 15.46 10.18
C ASP A 45 15.24 14.57 8.93
N VAL A 46 14.62 13.39 8.92
CA VAL A 46 14.64 12.44 7.81
C VAL A 46 13.33 12.54 7.03
N PRO A 47 13.36 12.86 5.73
CA PRO A 47 12.17 12.73 4.89
C PRO A 47 11.95 11.24 4.62
N VAL A 48 11.05 10.61 5.37
CA VAL A 48 10.76 9.18 5.31
C VAL A 48 9.83 8.91 4.11
N PRO A 49 10.30 8.24 3.03
CA PRO A 49 9.47 7.94 1.86
C PRO A 49 8.22 7.15 2.23
N GLY A 50 7.10 7.45 1.60
CA GLY A 50 5.80 6.88 1.93
C GLY A 50 5.13 7.53 3.15
N TRP A 51 5.89 8.03 4.13
CA TRP A 51 5.29 8.64 5.33
C TRP A 51 5.02 10.14 5.14
N ASP A 52 6.03 10.89 4.69
CA ASP A 52 5.94 12.35 4.58
C ASP A 52 5.23 12.83 3.30
N ASP A 53 5.12 11.97 2.29
CA ASP A 53 4.38 12.19 1.04
C ASP A 53 2.90 11.75 1.12
N ALA A 54 2.48 11.22 2.27
CA ALA A 54 1.15 10.65 2.52
C ALA A 54 0.78 9.46 1.62
N ASP A 55 1.78 8.78 1.04
CA ASP A 55 1.58 7.52 0.30
C ASP A 55 1.44 6.31 1.24
N TRP A 56 1.48 6.52 2.56
CA TRP A 56 1.18 5.52 3.58
C TRP A 56 -0.25 5.70 4.12
N PRO A 57 -1.12 4.66 4.06
CA PRO A 57 -0.85 3.34 3.50
C PRO A 57 -0.84 3.39 1.97
N GLU A 58 -0.11 2.46 1.36
CA GLU A 58 -0.19 2.23 -0.08
C GLU A 58 -1.66 2.10 -0.49
N SER A 59 -2.02 2.73 -1.61
CA SER A 59 -3.39 2.72 -2.09
C SER A 59 -3.79 1.28 -2.45
N PRO A 60 -4.83 0.70 -1.83
CA PRO A 60 -5.31 -0.62 -2.21
C PRO A 60 -5.67 -0.69 -3.70
N ALA A 61 -6.17 0.41 -4.26
CA ALA A 61 -6.51 0.49 -5.68
C ALA A 61 -5.29 0.37 -6.61
N GLN A 62 -4.14 0.96 -6.25
CA GLN A 62 -2.90 0.80 -7.02
C GLN A 62 -2.42 -0.66 -6.98
N SER A 63 -2.49 -1.30 -5.81
CA SER A 63 -2.06 -2.71 -5.65
C SER A 63 -2.90 -3.68 -6.47
N MET A 64 -4.15 -3.34 -6.81
CA MET A 64 -5.05 -4.24 -7.53
C MET A 64 -4.47 -4.72 -8.86
N LEU A 65 -3.68 -3.89 -9.56
CA LEU A 65 -3.03 -4.30 -10.82
C LEU A 65 -2.01 -5.43 -10.63
N GLU A 66 -1.43 -5.58 -9.44
CA GLU A 66 -0.44 -6.62 -9.13
C GLU A 66 -1.08 -7.98 -8.82
N TRP A 67 -2.19 -7.99 -8.06
CA TRP A 67 -2.73 -9.24 -7.51
C TRP A 67 -4.09 -9.66 -8.07
N VAL A 68 -4.88 -8.74 -8.64
CA VAL A 68 -6.17 -9.09 -9.24
C VAL A 68 -5.93 -9.88 -10.52
N PRO A 69 -6.58 -11.04 -10.74
CA PRO A 69 -6.42 -11.82 -11.98
C PRO A 69 -6.75 -11.01 -13.24
N GLU A 70 -5.99 -11.19 -14.32
CA GLU A 70 -6.14 -10.43 -15.57
C GLU A 70 -7.58 -10.45 -16.12
N ASP A 71 -8.26 -11.61 -16.09
CA ASP A 71 -9.66 -11.74 -16.51
C ASP A 71 -10.62 -10.86 -15.69
N VAL A 72 -10.29 -10.60 -14.42
CA VAL A 72 -11.05 -9.70 -13.55
C VAL A 72 -10.67 -8.24 -13.83
N GLN A 73 -9.41 -7.96 -14.13
CA GLN A 73 -8.96 -6.61 -14.52
C GLN A 73 -9.69 -6.13 -15.78
N GLN A 74 -9.94 -7.03 -16.74
CA GLN A 74 -10.72 -6.73 -17.96
C GLN A 74 -12.17 -6.31 -17.70
N LEU A 75 -12.71 -6.56 -16.50
CA LEU A 75 -14.04 -6.09 -16.09
C LEU A 75 -14.03 -4.66 -15.53
N GLY A 76 -12.84 -4.13 -15.24
CA GLY A 76 -12.63 -2.79 -14.72
C GLY A 76 -12.17 -1.79 -15.76
N THR A 77 -11.77 -0.63 -15.28
CA THR A 77 -11.10 0.41 -16.07
C THR A 77 -9.78 0.73 -15.41
N GLU A 78 -8.70 0.67 -16.19
CA GLU A 78 -7.41 1.19 -15.74
C GLU A 78 -7.44 2.72 -15.81
N VAL A 79 -7.20 3.37 -14.68
CA VAL A 79 -7.23 4.82 -14.54
C VAL A 79 -5.84 5.30 -14.15
N SER A 80 -5.31 6.25 -14.93
CA SER A 80 -4.02 6.88 -14.66
C SER A 80 -4.23 8.30 -14.13
N THR A 81 -3.68 8.58 -12.95
CA THR A 81 -3.72 9.90 -12.33
C THR A 81 -2.31 10.46 -12.17
N ARG A 82 -2.18 11.79 -12.18
CA ARG A 82 -0.88 12.45 -11.98
C ARG A 82 -0.29 12.23 -10.59
N LEU A 83 -1.14 12.04 -9.58
CA LEU A 83 -0.72 11.97 -8.19
C LEU A 83 -0.54 10.51 -7.73
N SER A 84 -1.43 9.62 -8.15
CA SER A 84 -1.50 8.24 -7.66
C SER A 84 -1.24 7.21 -8.75
N GLY A 85 -0.66 7.60 -9.90
CA GLY A 85 -0.31 6.66 -10.96
C GLY A 85 -1.51 5.86 -11.50
N GLU A 86 -1.20 4.69 -12.05
CA GLU A 86 -2.14 3.72 -12.62
C GLU A 86 -2.78 2.87 -11.52
N HIS A 87 -4.10 2.68 -11.62
CA HIS A 87 -4.84 1.81 -10.72
C HIS A 87 -6.08 1.24 -11.42
N LEU A 88 -6.65 0.19 -10.84
CA LEU A 88 -7.84 -0.47 -11.36
C LEU A 88 -9.09 0.07 -10.65
N GLU A 89 -10.04 0.63 -11.41
CA GLU A 89 -11.37 0.96 -10.93
C GLU A 89 -12.38 -0.13 -11.33
N LEU A 90 -13.11 -0.66 -10.35
CA LEU A 90 -14.19 -1.63 -10.56
C LEU A 90 -15.54 -0.96 -10.30
N ALA A 91 -16.36 -0.87 -11.35
CA ALA A 91 -17.67 -0.24 -11.26
C ALA A 91 -18.61 -1.04 -10.33
N PRO A 92 -19.31 -0.39 -9.37
CA PRO A 92 -20.21 -1.07 -8.44
C PRO A 92 -21.29 -1.91 -9.14
N GLU A 93 -21.75 -1.48 -10.31
CA GLU A 93 -22.76 -2.17 -11.12
C GLU A 93 -22.24 -3.53 -11.66
N ARG A 94 -20.91 -3.70 -11.76
CA ARG A 94 -20.26 -4.94 -12.21
C ARG A 94 -19.87 -5.88 -11.07
N THR A 95 -20.23 -5.56 -9.82
CA THR A 95 -19.86 -6.36 -8.63
C THR A 95 -20.15 -7.85 -8.80
N ALA A 96 -21.32 -8.20 -9.34
CA ALA A 96 -21.70 -9.60 -9.54
C ALA A 96 -20.76 -10.34 -10.51
N ASP A 97 -20.38 -9.68 -11.61
CA ASP A 97 -19.47 -10.24 -12.61
C ASP A 97 -18.06 -10.39 -12.04
N VAL A 98 -17.58 -9.37 -11.33
CA VAL A 98 -16.27 -9.37 -10.65
C VAL A 98 -16.18 -10.51 -9.65
N VAL A 99 -17.20 -10.68 -8.80
CA VAL A 99 -17.24 -11.75 -7.80
C VAL A 99 -17.28 -13.12 -8.47
N ALA A 100 -18.02 -13.27 -9.58
CA ALA A 100 -18.05 -14.53 -10.33
C ALA A 100 -16.68 -14.86 -10.94
N ALA A 101 -16.01 -13.88 -11.55
CA ALA A 101 -14.69 -14.06 -12.14
C ALA A 101 -13.61 -14.36 -11.09
N MET A 102 -13.62 -13.65 -9.94
CA MET A 102 -12.75 -13.95 -8.81
C MET A 102 -12.92 -15.37 -8.28
N ARG A 103 -14.18 -15.84 -8.15
CA ARG A 103 -14.47 -17.23 -7.76
C ARG A 103 -13.98 -18.24 -8.80
N ALA A 104 -14.16 -17.95 -10.08
CA ALA A 104 -13.64 -18.78 -11.17
C ALA A 104 -12.10 -18.88 -11.15
N ALA A 105 -11.43 -17.80 -10.73
CA ALA A 105 -9.98 -17.76 -10.51
C ALA A 105 -9.52 -18.45 -9.20
N GLY A 106 -10.44 -19.03 -8.41
CA GLY A 106 -10.13 -19.82 -7.22
C GLY A 106 -10.19 -19.04 -5.90
N TYR A 107 -10.65 -17.79 -5.90
CA TYR A 107 -10.79 -16.99 -4.68
C TYR A 107 -12.11 -17.26 -3.96
N ALA A 108 -12.04 -17.32 -2.62
CA ALA A 108 -13.24 -17.25 -1.79
C ALA A 108 -13.70 -15.79 -1.68
N MET A 109 -14.97 -15.54 -2.00
CA MET A 109 -15.54 -14.20 -2.01
C MET A 109 -16.76 -14.12 -1.09
N GLU A 110 -16.71 -13.21 -0.13
CA GLU A 110 -17.76 -12.93 0.85
C GLU A 110 -17.99 -11.41 0.93
N ARG A 111 -19.25 -11.00 1.10
CA ARG A 111 -19.61 -9.61 1.39
C ARG A 111 -19.70 -9.44 2.89
N ASP A 112 -18.84 -8.59 3.46
CA ASP A 112 -18.85 -8.24 4.88
C ASP A 112 -18.95 -6.72 5.05
N ASP A 113 -20.19 -6.21 5.04
CA ASP A 113 -20.45 -4.77 5.23
C ASP A 113 -20.01 -4.29 6.62
N ALA A 114 -20.07 -5.16 7.64
CA ALA A 114 -19.65 -4.82 9.00
C ALA A 114 -18.13 -4.64 9.11
N LEU A 115 -17.34 -5.42 8.35
CA LEU A 115 -15.89 -5.21 8.23
C LEU A 115 -15.59 -3.86 7.57
N VAL A 116 -16.28 -3.53 6.47
CA VAL A 116 -16.12 -2.25 5.78
C VAL A 116 -16.43 -1.08 6.73
N GLU A 117 -17.53 -1.15 7.47
CA GLU A 117 -17.89 -0.12 8.45
C GLU A 117 -16.81 0.05 9.54
N ARG A 118 -16.28 -1.05 10.10
CA ARG A 118 -15.21 -0.97 11.11
C ARG A 118 -13.90 -0.38 10.56
N ALA A 119 -13.58 -0.65 9.29
CA ALA A 119 -12.35 -0.17 8.66
C ALA A 119 -12.44 1.30 8.20
N ALA A 120 -13.62 1.77 7.80
CA ALA A 120 -13.82 3.13 7.29
C ALA A 120 -13.87 4.21 8.38
N TRP A 121 -14.21 3.85 9.62
CA TRP A 121 -14.39 4.78 10.74
C TRP A 121 -13.39 4.57 11.90
N GLY A 122 -12.31 3.84 11.66
CA GLY A 122 -11.26 3.51 12.64
C GLY A 122 -10.10 4.51 12.69
#